data_AF-A0A1F8QJ23-F1
#
_entry.id   AF-A0A1F8QJ23-F1
#
_cell.length_a   1.000
_cell.length_b   1.000
_cell.length_c   1.000
_cell.angle_alpha   90.00
_cell.angle_beta   90.00
_cell.angle_gamma   90.00
#
_symmetry.space_group_name_H-M   'P 1'
#
loop_
_entity.id
_entity.type
_entity.pdbx_description
1 polymer ?
#
loop_
_entity_poly.entity_id
_entity_poly.type
_entity_poly.pdbx_seq_one_letter_code
_entity_poly.pdbx_strand_id
1 'polypeptide(L)' 'MKWKPSPPELIEIFESAIEAVPEAERRKMFGYPCVFTNGYMFAGLHQDSLVLKLPPDEYAAFLKLEGATPFEKRGILVRR' A
#
# COMPACT_ATOMS: atom_id res chain seq x y z
N MET A 1 17.97 3.07 -9.39
CA MET A 1 16.89 4.08 -9.55
C MET A 1 16.58 4.71 -8.19
N LYS A 2 16.52 6.05 -8.13
CA LYS A 2 16.22 6.82 -6.91
C LYS A 2 14.72 6.69 -6.64
N TRP A 3 14.31 6.13 -5.50
CA TRP A 3 12.89 6.07 -5.16
C TRP A 3 12.33 7.49 -5.03
N LYS A 4 11.30 7.81 -5.81
CA LYS A 4 10.63 9.11 -5.76
C LYS A 4 9.69 9.14 -4.56
N PRO A 5 9.73 10.18 -3.72
CA PRO A 5 8.81 10.29 -2.61
C PRO A 5 7.36 10.40 -3.08
N SER A 6 6.43 9.90 -2.26
CA SER A 6 5.00 10.06 -2.52
C SER A 6 4.63 11.55 -2.43
N PRO A 7 3.76 12.07 -3.32
CA PRO A 7 3.27 13.44 -3.23
C PRO A 7 2.65 13.73 -1.85
N PRO A 8 2.87 14.93 -1.25
CA PRO A 8 2.29 15.28 0.04
C PRO A 8 0.75 15.17 0.06
N GLU A 9 0.09 15.61 -1.02
CA GLU A 9 -1.35 15.48 -1.22
C GLU A 9 -1.82 14.02 -1.15
N LEU A 10 -1.06 13.08 -1.72
CA LEU A 10 -1.37 11.66 -1.68
C LEU A 10 -1.21 11.09 -0.25
N ILE A 11 -0.21 11.58 0.49
CA ILE A 11 0.00 11.22 1.89
C ILE A 11 -1.17 11.69 2.75
N GLU A 12 -1.64 12.93 2.56
CA GLU A 12 -2.78 13.48 3.29
C GLU A 12 -4.08 12.71 3.01
N ILE A 13 -4.36 12.42 1.73
CA ILE A 13 -5.50 11.60 1.33
C ILE A 13 -5.41 10.20 1.96
N PHE A 14 -4.23 9.60 1.96
CA PHE A 14 -4.00 8.29 2.57
C PHE A 14 -4.26 8.32 4.07
N GLU A 15 -3.66 9.25 4.81
CA GLU A 15 -3.85 9.35 6.27
C GLU A 15 -5.33 9.59 6.63
N SER A 16 -6.03 10.45 5.88
CA SER A 16 -7.46 10.68 6.08
C SER A 16 -8.30 9.41 5.82
N ALA A 17 -8.00 8.64 4.77
CA ALA A 17 -8.68 7.38 4.50
C ALA A 17 -8.47 6.35 5.62
N ILE A 18 -7.28 6.35 6.25
CA ILE A 18 -6.93 5.43 7.34
C ILE A 18 -7.62 5.80 8.66
N GLU A 19 -8.05 7.04 8.86
CA GLU A 19 -8.84 7.40 10.05
C GLU A 19 -10.16 6.60 10.15
N ALA A 20 -10.68 6.11 9.02
CA ALA A 20 -11.85 5.24 8.98
C ALA A 20 -11.56 3.79 9.43
N VAL A 21 -10.30 3.41 9.66
CA VAL A 21 -9.86 2.07 10.05
C VAL A 21 -9.11 2.15 11.39
N PRO A 22 -9.82 2.24 12.53
CA PRO A 22 -9.23 2.47 13.84
C PRO A 22 -8.28 1.34 14.31
N GLU A 23 -8.46 0.12 13.81
CA GLU A 23 -7.61 -1.04 14.07
C GLU A 23 -6.29 -1.05 13.27
N ALA A 24 -6.12 -0.09 12.35
CA ALA A 24 -4.92 0.01 11.53
C ALA A 24 -3.73 0.58 12.32
N GLU A 25 -2.68 -0.22 12.42
CA GLU A 25 -1.37 0.22 12.91
C GLU A 25 -0.62 0.97 11.81
N ARG A 26 -0.38 2.26 12.02
CA ARG A 26 0.40 3.11 11.11
C ARG A 26 1.90 2.83 11.28
N ARG A 27 2.58 2.54 10.18
CA ARG A 27 4.04 2.33 10.12
C ARG A 27 4.61 3.03 8.88
N LYS A 28 5.94 3.04 8.77
CA LYS A 28 6.64 3.50 7.57
C LYS A 28 7.44 2.38 6.94
N MET A 29 7.30 2.19 5.64
CA MET A 29 8.14 1.29 4.85
C MET A 29 8.71 2.06 3.66
N PHE A 30 10.02 1.96 3.47
CA PHE A 30 10.74 2.67 2.39
C PHE A 30 10.55 4.19 2.42
N GLY A 31 10.30 4.77 3.60
CA GLY A 31 10.04 6.20 3.79
C GLY A 31 8.58 6.62 3.60
N TYR A 32 7.66 5.69 3.32
CA TYR A 32 6.25 5.99 3.03
C TYR A 32 5.29 5.45 4.08
N PRO A 33 4.13 6.12 4.28
CA PRO A 33 3.05 5.60 5.11
C PRO A 33 2.56 4.24 4.62
N CYS A 34 2.35 3.34 5.56
CA CYS A 34 1.74 2.04 5.34
C CYS A 34 0.98 1.63 6.60
N VAL A 35 0.00 0.76 6.42
CA VAL A 35 -0.87 0.32 7.50
C VAL A 35 -0.95 -1.19 7.58
N PHE A 36 -1.04 -1.63 8.82
CA PHE A 36 -1.03 -3.03 9.20
C PHE A 36 -2.26 -3.32 10.06
N THR A 37 -2.79 -4.53 9.93
CA THR A 37 -3.78 -5.08 10.86
C THR A 37 -3.30 -6.45 11.27
N ASN A 38 -3.30 -6.74 12.58
CA ASN A 38 -2.79 -8.00 13.14
C ASN A 38 -1.35 -8.33 12.67
N GLY A 39 -0.50 -7.32 12.49
CA GLY A 39 0.88 -7.49 12.01
C GLY A 39 1.03 -7.73 10.50
N TYR A 40 -0.05 -7.73 9.71
CA TYR A 40 -0.01 -7.88 8.25
C TYR A 40 -0.31 -6.56 7.55
N MET A 41 0.55 -6.16 6.61
CA MET A 41 0.29 -4.99 5.77
C MET A 41 -0.91 -5.24 4.86
N PHE A 42 -1.83 -4.27 4.82
CA PHE A 42 -2.96 -4.30 3.89
C PHE A 42 -3.00 -3.11 2.93
N ALA A 43 -2.41 -1.96 3.29
CA ALA A 43 -2.31 -0.81 2.40
C ALA A 43 -1.03 0.00 2.64
N GLY A 44 -0.59 0.74 1.63
CA GLY A 44 0.52 1.69 1.76
C GLY A 44 0.83 2.44 0.47
N LEU A 45 1.64 3.47 0.58
CA LEU A 45 2.05 4.27 -0.56
C LEU A 45 3.38 3.81 -1.14
N HIS A 46 3.48 3.85 -2.46
CA HIS A 46 4.72 3.63 -3.19
C HIS A 46 4.82 4.61 -4.35
N GLN A 47 5.65 5.65 -4.18
CA GLN A 47 5.76 6.75 -5.13
C GLN A 47 4.39 7.44 -5.31
N ASP A 48 3.90 7.57 -6.53
CA ASP A 48 2.59 8.14 -6.86
C ASP A 48 1.45 7.11 -6.86
N SER A 49 1.68 5.91 -6.33
CA SER A 49 0.72 4.80 -6.37
C SER A 49 0.30 4.32 -4.99
N LEU A 50 -0.97 3.92 -4.87
CA LEU A 50 -1.51 3.19 -3.72
C LEU A 50 -1.34 1.69 -3.93
N VAL A 51 -0.80 1.01 -2.93
CA VAL A 51 -0.65 -0.44 -2.90
C VAL A 51 -1.68 -1.01 -1.94
N LEU A 52 -2.49 -1.96 -2.41
CA LEU A 52 -3.52 -2.64 -1.63
C LEU A 52 -3.29 -4.15 -1.66
N LYS A 53 -3.54 -4.81 -0.53
CA LYS A 53 -3.65 -6.26 -0.43
C LYS A 53 -5.12 -6.62 -0.41
N LEU A 54 -5.59 -7.22 -1.50
CA LEU A 54 -7.00 -7.55 -1.71
C LEU A 54 -7.20 -9.07 -1.70
N PRO A 55 -8.38 -9.56 -1.28
CA PRO A 55 -8.77 -10.94 -1.52
C PRO A 55 -8.94 -11.20 -3.04
N PRO A 56 -8.88 -12.47 -3.51
CA PRO A 56 -8.76 -12.78 -4.93
C PRO A 56 -9.89 -12.25 -5.83
N ASP A 57 -11.11 -12.23 -5.30
CA ASP A 57 -12.33 -11.72 -5.91
C ASP A 57 -12.28 -10.20 -6.10
N GLU A 58 -11.92 -9.45 -5.06
CA GLU A 58 -11.72 -8.00 -5.16
C GLU A 58 -10.51 -7.66 -6.03
N TYR A 59 -9.42 -8.41 -5.92
CA TYR A 59 -8.22 -8.23 -6.75
C TYR A 59 -8.56 -8.29 -8.26
N ALA A 60 -9.36 -9.27 -8.67
CA ALA A 60 -9.81 -9.40 -10.06
C ALA A 60 -10.72 -8.24 -10.51
N ALA A 61 -11.51 -7.66 -9.60
CA ALA A 61 -12.32 -6.48 -9.89
C ALA A 61 -11.45 -5.21 -10.03
N PHE A 62 -10.51 -5.01 -9.11
CA PHE A 62 -9.61 -3.86 -9.10
C PHE A 62 -8.69 -3.83 -10.32
N LEU A 63 -8.23 -4.99 -10.81
CA LEU A 63 -7.44 -5.07 -12.05
C LEU A 63 -8.17 -4.62 -13.31
N LYS A 64 -9.50 -4.45 -13.26
CA LYS A 64 -10.28 -3.90 -14.38
C LYS A 64 -10.35 -2.38 -14.36
N LEU A 65 -9.93 -1.73 -13.26
CA LEU A 65 -9.89 -0.28 -13.16
C LEU A 65 -8.75 0.28 -14.02
N GLU A 66 -9.00 1.42 -14.66
CA GLU A 66 -7.95 2.13 -15.40
C GLU A 66 -6.81 2.54 -14.44
N GLY A 67 -5.56 2.27 -14.83
CA GLY A 67 -4.38 2.55 -14.01
C GLY A 67 -4.06 1.49 -12.95
N ALA A 68 -4.92 0.49 -12.73
CA ALA A 68 -4.60 -0.62 -11.84
C ALA A 68 -3.62 -1.60 -12.51
N THR A 69 -2.54 -1.93 -11.80
CA THR A 69 -1.55 -2.91 -12.26
C THR A 69 -1.12 -3.83 -11.11
N PRO A 70 -0.74 -5.08 -11.40
CA PRO A 70 -0.17 -5.96 -10.38
C PRO A 70 1.07 -5.33 -9.75
N PHE A 71 1.16 -5.35 -8.43
CA PHE A 71 2.34 -4.84 -7.74
C PHE A 71 3.52 -5.80 -7.91
N GLU A 72 4.52 -5.40 -8.69
CA GLU A 72 5.61 -6.29 -9.13
C GLU A 72 6.68 -6.61 -8.07
N LYS A 73 6.71 -5.92 -6.92
CA LYS A 73 7.72 -6.21 -5.87
C LYS A 73 7.39 -7.50 -5.11
N ARG A 74 7.57 -8.65 -5.77
CA ARG A 74 7.66 -9.97 -5.13
C ARG A 74 9.07 -10.17 -4.62
N GLY A 75 9.27 -9.97 -3.33
CA GLY A 75 10.47 -10.46 -2.64
C GLY A 75 10.24 -11.90 -2.16
N ILE A 76 11.24 -12.77 -2.33
CA ILE A 76 11.34 -14.02 -1.55
C ILE A 76 12.35 -13.75 -0.45
N LEU A 77 11.89 -13.71 0.80
CA LEU A 77 12.77 -13.65 1.96
C LEU A 77 13.19 -15.07 2.31
N VAL A 78 14.41 -15.44 1.93
CA VAL A 78 15.06 -16.66 2.43
C VAL A 78 15.93 -16.26 3.62
N ARG A 79 15.60 -16.77 4.81
CA ARG A 79 16.51 -16.69 5.97
C ARG A 79 17.33 -17.98 6.02
N ARG A 80 18.64 -17.84 6.23
CA ARG A 80 19.47 -18.90 6.83
C ARG A 80 19.28 -18.88 8.34
#